data_AF-A0AAV9W8Z2-F1
#
_entry.id   AF-A0AAV9W8Z2-F1
#
_cell.length_a   1.000
_cell.length_b   1.000
_cell.length_c   1.000
_cell.angle_alpha   90.00
_cell.angle_beta   90.00
_cell.angle_gamma   90.00
#
_symmetry.space_group_name_H-M   'P 1'
#
loop_
_entity.id
_entity.type
_entity.pdbx_description
1 polymer ?
#
loop_
_entity_poly.entity_id
_entity_poly.type
_entity_poly.pdbx_seq_one_letter_code
_entity_poly.pdbx_strand_id
1 'polypeptide(L)'
;MTGLLHQENFFRDKAKTITPEEYLSFRRTASGGRTMSLFVEWAVNMDAEIPACVIEHPSVLVFRELAVEIVALCNDLFSSIKDIPFGEGSNLVVILLRQGFTLQEAVDKIGDMVCDRYEKWEEALRCLPKWGKGMDVRVRKLIQGYADMVWGNLYWRYVPKILYPLIR
;
A
#
# COMPACT_ATOMS: atom_id res chain seq x y z
N MET A 1 8.78 -10.96 -8.26
CA MET A 1 9.10 -10.03 -7.17
C MET A 1 10.31 -9.22 -7.61
N THR A 2 10.21 -7.91 -7.71
CA THR A 2 11.35 -7.03 -8.09
C THR A 2 12.26 -6.84 -6.88
N GLY A 3 13.58 -7.05 -7.07
CA GLY A 3 14.58 -6.93 -6.01
C GLY A 3 15.06 -5.48 -5.79
N LEU A 4 15.81 -5.25 -4.70
CA LEU A 4 16.29 -3.92 -4.29
C LEU A 4 17.10 -3.20 -5.39
N LEU A 5 17.98 -3.90 -6.10
CA LEU A 5 18.77 -3.33 -7.20
C LEU A 5 17.88 -2.83 -8.36
N HIS A 6 16.78 -3.53 -8.63
CA HIS A 6 15.84 -3.09 -9.67
C HIS A 6 15.10 -1.81 -9.23
N GLN A 7 14.77 -1.70 -7.95
CA GLN A 7 14.14 -0.52 -7.37
C GLN A 7 15.05 0.71 -7.46
N GLU A 8 16.31 0.59 -7.04
CA GLU A 8 17.26 1.70 -7.11
C GLU A 8 17.49 2.18 -8.55
N ASN A 9 17.67 1.25 -9.49
CA ASN A 9 17.84 1.58 -10.90
C ASN A 9 16.61 2.31 -11.47
N PHE A 10 15.41 1.81 -11.20
CA PHE A 10 14.16 2.40 -11.69
C PHE A 10 14.00 3.86 -11.22
N PHE A 11 14.20 4.12 -9.94
CA PHE A 11 14.03 5.48 -9.40
C PHE A 11 15.18 6.42 -9.75
N ARG A 12 16.42 5.93 -9.87
CA ARG A 12 17.53 6.76 -10.34
C ARG A 12 17.26 7.31 -11.74
N ASP A 13 16.79 6.46 -12.65
CA ASP A 13 16.63 6.83 -14.05
C ASP A 13 15.36 7.69 -14.29
N LYS A 14 14.32 7.52 -13.46
CA LYS A 14 13.03 8.23 -13.60
C LYS A 14 12.74 9.32 -12.54
N ALA A 15 13.66 9.64 -11.62
CA ALA A 15 13.39 10.51 -10.47
C ALA A 15 12.71 11.86 -10.81
N LYS A 16 12.98 12.44 -11.98
CA LYS A 16 12.44 13.74 -12.40
C LYS A 16 11.18 13.66 -13.26
N THR A 17 10.85 12.48 -13.78
CA THR A 17 9.78 12.31 -14.78
C THR A 17 8.71 11.32 -14.36
N ILE A 18 8.96 10.52 -13.31
CA ILE A 18 8.00 9.53 -12.82
C ILE A 18 6.72 10.21 -12.34
N THR A 19 5.59 9.76 -12.87
CA THR A 19 4.27 10.19 -12.41
C THR A 19 3.88 9.43 -11.14
N PRO A 20 2.97 9.99 -10.30
CA PRO A 20 2.45 9.26 -9.14
C PRO A 20 1.84 7.90 -9.49
N GLU A 21 1.17 7.78 -10.64
CA GLU A 21 0.59 6.50 -11.06
C GLU A 21 1.67 5.48 -11.46
N GLU A 22 2.72 5.88 -12.18
CA GLU A 22 3.86 5.01 -12.46
C GLU A 22 4.57 4.58 -11.17
N TYR A 23 4.70 5.49 -10.21
CA TYR A 23 5.25 5.19 -8.88
C TYR A 23 4.41 4.12 -8.18
N LEU A 24 3.08 4.28 -8.15
CA LEU A 24 2.18 3.33 -7.50
C LEU A 24 2.13 1.98 -8.22
N SER A 25 2.12 1.97 -9.56
CA SER A 25 2.25 0.76 -10.36
C SER A 25 3.52 0.00 -10.00
N PHE A 26 4.65 0.69 -9.83
CA PHE A 26 5.87 0.07 -9.33
C PHE A 26 5.65 -0.53 -7.92
N ARG A 27 5.06 0.24 -6.99
CA ARG A 27 4.82 -0.20 -5.61
C ARG A 27 3.88 -1.42 -5.50
N ARG A 28 2.88 -1.57 -6.39
CA ARG A 28 2.03 -2.78 -6.47
C ARG A 28 2.85 -4.05 -6.74
N THR A 29 3.97 -3.92 -7.43
CA THR A 29 4.87 -5.04 -7.78
C THR A 29 6.07 -5.19 -6.84
N ALA A 30 6.36 -4.15 -6.06
CA ALA A 30 7.46 -4.13 -5.11
C ALA A 30 7.27 -5.21 -4.04
N SER A 31 8.38 -5.80 -3.62
CA SER A 31 8.40 -6.99 -2.76
C SER A 31 7.65 -6.80 -1.44
N GLY A 32 7.78 -5.65 -0.76
CA GLY A 32 7.22 -5.44 0.57
C GLY A 32 5.69 -5.61 0.63
N GLY A 33 4.95 -4.71 -0.02
CA GLY A 33 3.48 -4.74 0.02
C GLY A 33 2.88 -6.00 -0.58
N ARG A 34 3.46 -6.52 -1.67
CA ARG A 34 2.98 -7.76 -2.29
C ARG A 34 3.22 -8.98 -1.39
N THR A 35 4.35 -9.03 -0.68
CA THR A 35 4.61 -10.13 0.28
C THR A 35 3.64 -10.08 1.45
N MET A 36 3.39 -8.88 2.00
CA MET A 36 2.45 -8.71 3.11
C MET A 36 1.03 -9.12 2.74
N SER A 37 0.54 -8.75 1.55
CA SER A 37 -0.78 -9.19 1.09
C SER A 37 -0.89 -10.71 0.92
N LEU A 38 0.17 -11.37 0.45
CA LEU A 38 0.22 -12.85 0.40
C LEU A 38 0.16 -13.48 1.80
N PHE A 39 0.78 -12.89 2.81
CA PHE A 39 0.66 -13.37 4.19
C PHE A 39 -0.74 -13.17 4.77
N VAL A 40 -1.40 -12.04 4.46
CA VAL A 40 -2.80 -11.81 4.82
C VAL A 40 -3.69 -12.89 4.21
N GLU A 41 -3.54 -13.14 2.91
CA GLU A 41 -4.29 -14.18 2.21
C GLU A 41 -4.08 -15.55 2.82
N TRP A 42 -2.82 -15.93 3.03
CA TRP A 42 -2.49 -17.19 3.65
C TRP A 42 -3.13 -17.32 5.04
N ALA A 43 -2.97 -16.31 5.90
CA ALA A 43 -3.48 -16.32 7.27
C ALA A 43 -5.02 -16.37 7.32
N VAL A 44 -5.72 -15.58 6.49
CA VAL A 44 -7.18 -15.63 6.41
C VAL A 44 -7.64 -16.98 5.89
N ASN A 45 -6.93 -17.53 4.91
CA ASN A 45 -7.34 -18.75 4.21
C ASN A 45 -7.06 -20.03 4.99
N MET A 46 -6.34 -19.96 6.12
CA MET A 46 -6.17 -21.11 7.04
C MET A 46 -7.51 -21.67 7.52
N ASP A 47 -8.51 -20.80 7.74
CA ASP A 47 -9.84 -21.21 8.21
C ASP A 47 -10.97 -20.86 7.23
N ALA A 48 -10.74 -19.92 6.30
CA ALA A 48 -11.81 -19.41 5.43
C ALA A 48 -12.05 -20.30 4.20
N GLU A 49 -11.07 -21.09 3.76
CA GLU A 49 -11.18 -21.99 2.59
C GLU A 49 -11.81 -21.29 1.36
N ILE A 50 -11.27 -20.14 1.00
CA ILE A 50 -11.62 -19.35 -0.17
C ILE A 50 -10.88 -19.94 -1.39
N PRO A 51 -11.59 -20.34 -2.46
CA PRO A 51 -10.95 -20.82 -3.68
C PRO A 51 -10.07 -19.76 -4.33
N ALA A 52 -8.95 -20.17 -4.92
CA ALA A 52 -8.03 -19.26 -5.61
C ALA A 52 -8.70 -18.42 -6.71
N CYS A 53 -9.69 -18.97 -7.42
CA CYS A 53 -10.44 -18.23 -8.45
C CYS A 53 -11.27 -17.08 -7.88
N VAL A 54 -11.64 -17.12 -6.59
CA VAL A 54 -12.33 -16.03 -5.89
C VAL A 54 -11.33 -15.00 -5.39
N ILE A 55 -10.20 -15.45 -4.81
CA ILE A 55 -9.11 -14.55 -4.36
C ILE A 55 -8.55 -13.74 -5.54
N GLU A 56 -8.33 -14.40 -6.68
CA GLU A 56 -7.81 -13.79 -7.91
C GLU A 56 -8.91 -13.15 -8.77
N HIS A 57 -10.16 -13.10 -8.29
CA HIS A 57 -11.23 -12.40 -9.00
C HIS A 57 -10.91 -10.89 -9.04
N PRO A 58 -11.08 -10.19 -10.18
CA PRO A 58 -10.73 -8.77 -10.28
C PRO A 58 -11.38 -7.88 -9.21
N SER A 59 -12.62 -8.18 -8.82
CA SER A 59 -13.33 -7.45 -7.76
C SER A 59 -12.75 -7.66 -6.36
N VAL A 60 -11.90 -8.67 -6.14
CA VAL A 60 -11.19 -8.92 -4.89
C VAL A 60 -9.77 -8.35 -4.97
N LEU A 61 -9.11 -8.52 -6.11
CA LEU A 61 -7.77 -7.99 -6.37
C LEU A 61 -7.66 -6.48 -6.19
N VAL A 62 -8.71 -5.73 -6.52
CA VAL A 62 -8.73 -4.28 -6.29
C VAL A 62 -8.46 -3.91 -4.82
N PHE A 63 -8.98 -4.68 -3.85
CA PHE A 63 -8.74 -4.43 -2.43
C PHE A 63 -7.29 -4.72 -2.04
N ARG A 64 -6.69 -5.77 -2.60
CA ARG A 64 -5.26 -6.10 -2.43
C ARG A 64 -4.41 -4.93 -2.90
N GLU A 65 -4.67 -4.42 -4.10
CA GLU A 65 -3.91 -3.33 -4.69
C GLU A 65 -4.09 -2.02 -3.91
N LEU A 66 -5.33 -1.64 -3.58
CA LEU A 66 -5.60 -0.44 -2.79
C LEU A 66 -4.91 -0.50 -1.42
N ALA A 67 -4.94 -1.65 -0.75
CA ALA A 67 -4.28 -1.80 0.55
C ALA A 67 -2.75 -1.63 0.45
N VAL A 68 -2.12 -2.22 -0.58
CA VAL A 68 -0.68 -2.05 -0.84
C VAL A 68 -0.34 -0.59 -1.12
N GLU A 69 -1.17 0.11 -1.90
CA GLU A 69 -0.96 1.51 -2.20
C GLU A 69 -1.10 2.42 -0.98
N ILE A 70 -2.15 2.24 -0.18
CA ILE A 70 -2.36 3.05 1.03
C ILE A 70 -1.19 2.83 1.99
N VAL A 71 -0.76 1.58 2.19
CA VAL A 71 0.44 1.28 3.02
C VAL A 71 1.68 1.99 2.48
N ALA A 72 1.91 1.96 1.17
CA ALA A 72 3.06 2.63 0.55
C ALA A 72 3.01 4.16 0.73
N LEU A 73 1.87 4.80 0.43
CA LEU A 73 1.70 6.25 0.53
C LEU A 73 1.85 6.74 1.98
N CYS A 74 1.21 6.05 2.93
CA CYS A 74 1.35 6.37 4.35
C CYS A 74 2.80 6.15 4.82
N ASN A 75 3.46 5.07 4.38
CA ASN A 75 4.85 4.82 4.74
C ASN A 75 5.76 5.97 4.28
N ASP A 76 5.63 6.41 3.02
CA ASP A 76 6.41 7.51 2.45
C ASP A 76 6.18 8.84 3.17
N LEU A 77 4.92 9.16 3.52
CA LEU A 77 4.60 10.35 4.31
C LEU A 77 5.30 10.32 5.66
N PHE A 78 5.22 9.21 6.38
CA PHE A 78 5.79 9.11 7.71
C PHE A 78 7.32 8.98 7.69
N SER A 79 7.89 8.35 6.67
CA SER A 79 9.33 8.23 6.51
C SER A 79 9.97 9.48 5.92
N SER A 80 9.21 10.40 5.31
CA SER A 80 9.74 11.59 4.63
C SER A 80 10.75 12.40 5.44
N ILE A 81 10.51 12.62 6.74
CA ILE A 81 11.42 13.40 7.61
C ILE A 81 12.82 12.80 7.65
N LYS A 82 12.94 11.46 7.67
CA LYS A 82 14.24 10.79 7.61
C LYS A 82 14.79 10.70 6.19
N ASP A 83 13.93 10.64 5.18
CA ASP A 83 14.29 10.32 3.79
C ASP A 83 14.71 11.56 2.98
N ILE A 84 14.17 12.74 3.32
CA ILE A 84 14.48 14.02 2.66
C ILE A 84 15.98 14.37 2.75
N PRO A 85 16.65 14.31 3.92
CA PRO A 85 18.08 14.65 4.01
C PRO A 85 18.99 13.74 3.17
N PHE A 86 18.61 12.48 2.95
CA PHE A 86 19.38 11.53 2.14
C PHE A 86 18.98 11.54 0.66
N GLY A 87 17.91 12.24 0.30
CA GLY A 87 17.39 12.22 -1.06
C GLY A 87 16.99 10.80 -1.49
N GLU A 88 16.30 10.04 -0.63
CA GLU A 88 15.85 8.68 -0.93
C GLU A 88 14.96 8.68 -2.19
N GLY A 89 15.44 8.05 -3.27
CA GLY A 89 14.79 8.07 -4.57
C GLY A 89 13.49 7.27 -4.62
N SER A 90 13.29 6.37 -3.65
CA SER A 90 12.10 5.51 -3.57
C SER A 90 10.98 6.04 -2.66
N ASN A 91 11.04 7.31 -2.27
CA ASN A 91 10.00 8.01 -1.49
C ASN A 91 9.29 9.08 -2.35
N LEU A 92 7.96 9.00 -2.45
CA LEU A 92 7.16 9.90 -3.28
C LEU A 92 7.23 11.37 -2.83
N VAL A 93 7.36 11.66 -1.53
CA VAL A 93 7.57 13.04 -1.04
C VAL A 93 8.87 13.59 -1.63
N VAL A 94 9.96 12.81 -1.57
CA VAL A 94 11.27 13.23 -2.11
C VAL A 94 11.20 13.42 -3.62
N ILE A 95 10.49 12.55 -4.33
CA ILE A 95 10.26 12.68 -5.78
C ILE A 95 9.51 13.97 -6.11
N LEU A 96 8.41 14.28 -5.41
CA LEU A 96 7.63 15.50 -5.64
C LEU A 96 8.44 16.76 -5.34
N LEU A 97 9.24 16.78 -4.26
CA LEU A 97 10.16 17.88 -3.98
C LEU A 97 11.16 18.09 -5.13
N ARG A 98 11.70 17.01 -5.72
CA ARG A 98 12.60 17.08 -6.89
C ARG A 98 11.91 17.58 -8.15
N GLN A 99 10.58 17.42 -8.24
CA GLN A 99 9.77 17.93 -9.34
C GLN A 99 9.35 19.40 -9.14
N GLY A 100 9.77 20.03 -8.04
CA GLY A 100 9.56 21.46 -7.78
C GLY A 100 8.36 21.79 -6.88
N PHE A 101 7.69 20.78 -6.33
CA PHE A 101 6.66 20.98 -5.32
C PHE A 101 7.28 21.44 -3.99
N THR A 102 6.57 22.26 -3.24
CA THR A 102 6.87 22.50 -1.82
C THR A 102 6.54 21.26 -0.99
N LEU A 103 7.06 21.21 0.24
CA LEU A 103 6.74 20.11 1.16
C LEU A 103 5.23 20.01 1.45
N GLN A 104 4.56 21.15 1.64
CA GLN A 104 3.13 21.18 1.91
C GLN A 104 2.34 20.64 0.71
N GLU A 105 2.62 21.11 -0.50
CA GLU A 105 1.95 20.61 -1.71
C GLU A 105 2.21 19.11 -1.95
N ALA A 106 3.42 18.63 -1.65
CA ALA A 106 3.74 17.22 -1.74
C ALA A 106 2.95 16.36 -0.73
N VAL A 107 2.83 16.84 0.52
CA VAL A 107 2.06 16.18 1.57
C VAL A 107 0.56 16.19 1.23
N ASP A 108 0.01 17.34 0.81
CA ASP A 108 -1.39 17.49 0.44
C ASP A 108 -1.74 16.56 -0.72
N LYS A 109 -0.89 16.54 -1.77
CA LYS A 109 -1.09 15.65 -2.92
C LYS A 109 -1.13 14.18 -2.53
N ILE A 110 -0.25 13.73 -1.63
CA ILE A 110 -0.28 12.35 -1.16
C ILE A 110 -1.49 12.10 -0.25
N GLY A 111 -1.90 13.07 0.55
CA GLY A 111 -3.14 13.04 1.33
C GLY A 111 -4.36 12.81 0.45
N ASP A 112 -4.52 13.61 -0.61
CA ASP A 112 -5.57 13.46 -1.62
C ASP A 112 -5.53 12.07 -2.25
N MET A 113 -4.35 11.60 -2.62
CA MET A 113 -4.19 10.26 -3.18
C MET A 113 -4.65 9.18 -2.21
N VAL A 114 -4.38 9.29 -0.90
CA VAL A 114 -4.88 8.33 0.10
C VAL A 114 -6.40 8.38 0.20
N CYS A 115 -7.00 9.58 0.21
CA CYS A 115 -8.45 9.76 0.19
C CYS A 115 -9.09 9.11 -1.05
N ASP A 116 -8.54 9.32 -2.24
CA ASP A 116 -9.00 8.70 -3.49
C ASP A 116 -9.02 7.16 -3.40
N ARG A 117 -8.05 6.55 -2.71
CA ARG A 117 -8.01 5.09 -2.53
C ARG A 117 -9.14 4.61 -1.63
N TYR A 118 -9.46 5.34 -0.57
CA TYR A 118 -10.60 5.01 0.29
C TYR A 118 -11.93 5.17 -0.45
N GLU A 119 -12.07 6.19 -1.28
CA GLU A 119 -13.26 6.34 -2.13
C GLU A 119 -13.42 5.17 -3.12
N LYS A 120 -12.33 4.76 -3.77
CA LYS A 120 -12.30 3.57 -4.64
C LYS A 120 -12.60 2.27 -3.88
N TRP A 121 -12.16 2.18 -2.63
CA TRP A 121 -12.46 1.04 -1.75
C TRP A 121 -13.97 0.92 -1.50
N GLU A 122 -14.61 2.03 -1.14
CA GLU A 122 -16.06 2.09 -0.92
C GLU A 122 -16.85 1.79 -2.20
N GLU A 123 -16.37 2.28 -3.35
CA GLU A 123 -16.96 1.91 -4.65
C GLU A 123 -16.82 0.41 -4.94
N ALA A 124 -15.64 -0.16 -4.74
CA ALA A 124 -15.40 -1.58 -4.93
C ALA A 124 -16.29 -2.45 -4.03
N LEU A 125 -16.54 -2.04 -2.78
CA LEU A 125 -17.44 -2.74 -1.86
C LEU A 125 -18.87 -2.81 -2.42
N ARG A 126 -19.36 -1.72 -3.05
CA ARG A 126 -20.69 -1.67 -3.67
C ARG A 126 -20.80 -2.55 -4.92
N CYS A 127 -19.68 -2.77 -5.60
CA CYS A 127 -19.59 -3.53 -6.85
C CYS A 127 -19.21 -5.00 -6.66
N LEU A 128 -19.11 -5.49 -5.42
CA LEU A 128 -18.81 -6.89 -5.14
C LEU A 128 -19.90 -7.82 -5.71
N PRO A 129 -19.53 -8.86 -6.49
CA PRO A 129 -20.49 -9.86 -6.90
C PRO A 129 -20.89 -10.73 -5.69
N LYS A 130 -21.97 -11.48 -5.86
CA LYS A 130 -22.45 -12.44 -4.86
C LYS A 130 -21.99 -13.84 -5.26
N TRP A 131 -21.30 -14.52 -4.35
CA TRP A 131 -20.91 -15.93 -4.49
C TRP A 131 -21.77 -16.85 -3.61
N GLY A 132 -22.66 -16.29 -2.80
CA GLY A 132 -23.59 -17.00 -1.91
C GLY A 132 -23.21 -16.81 -0.44
N LYS A 133 -24.21 -16.91 0.45
CA LYS A 133 -24.11 -16.46 1.85
C LYS A 133 -22.84 -16.91 2.59
N GLY A 134 -22.42 -18.16 2.42
CA GLY A 134 -21.21 -18.69 3.06
C GLY A 134 -19.92 -18.11 2.47
N MET A 135 -19.83 -18.01 1.14
CA MET A 135 -18.67 -17.47 0.44
C MET A 135 -18.55 -15.95 0.64
N ASP A 136 -19.67 -15.23 0.61
CA ASP A 136 -19.69 -13.77 0.80
C ASP A 136 -19.11 -13.39 2.18
N VAL A 137 -19.38 -14.17 3.22
CA VAL A 137 -18.79 -13.97 4.56
C VAL A 137 -17.27 -14.19 4.55
N ARG A 138 -16.80 -15.24 3.85
CA ARG A 138 -15.37 -15.56 3.73
C ARG A 138 -14.63 -14.47 2.94
N VAL A 139 -15.19 -14.01 1.82
CA VAL A 139 -14.65 -12.90 1.02
C VAL A 139 -14.57 -11.61 1.84
N ARG A 140 -15.59 -11.29 2.64
CA ARG A 140 -15.52 -10.12 3.55
C ARG A 140 -14.41 -10.26 4.59
N LYS A 141 -14.16 -11.46 5.12
CA LYS A 141 -13.02 -11.71 6.04
C LYS A 141 -11.69 -11.44 5.36
N LEU A 142 -11.54 -11.81 4.09
CA LEU A 142 -10.34 -11.50 3.30
C LEU A 142 -10.16 -10.00 3.08
N ILE A 143 -11.23 -9.30 2.67
CA ILE A 143 -11.21 -7.84 2.50
C ILE A 143 -10.88 -7.14 3.81
N GLN A 144 -11.43 -7.61 4.93
CA GLN A 144 -11.07 -7.12 6.26
C GLN A 144 -9.58 -7.33 6.56
N GLY A 145 -9.01 -8.48 6.20
CA GLY A 145 -7.58 -8.72 6.37
C GLY A 145 -6.70 -7.71 5.61
N TYR A 146 -7.10 -7.29 4.41
CA TYR A 146 -6.41 -6.23 3.69
C TYR A 146 -6.57 -4.87 4.39
N ALA A 147 -7.74 -4.56 4.94
CA ALA A 147 -7.94 -3.36 5.75
C ALA A 147 -7.09 -3.40 7.04
N ASP A 148 -6.98 -4.56 7.69
CA ASP A 148 -6.16 -4.76 8.89
C ASP A 148 -4.66 -4.57 8.58
N MET A 149 -4.21 -4.92 7.37
CA MET A 149 -2.85 -4.61 6.92
C MET A 149 -2.59 -3.09 6.87
N VAL A 150 -3.56 -2.32 6.36
CA VAL A 150 -3.50 -0.85 6.34
C VAL A 150 -3.47 -0.29 7.76
N TRP A 151 -4.37 -0.75 8.62
CA TRP A 151 -4.41 -0.35 10.03
C TRP A 151 -3.11 -0.72 10.76
N GLY A 152 -2.60 -1.92 10.56
CA GLY A 152 -1.35 -2.39 11.15
C GLY A 152 -0.17 -1.47 10.83
N ASN A 153 -0.08 -0.96 9.61
CA ASN A 153 0.94 0.03 9.22
C ASN A 153 0.82 1.35 10.00
N LEU A 154 -0.41 1.86 10.19
CA LEU A 154 -0.66 3.06 11.00
C LEU A 154 -0.33 2.82 12.47
N TYR A 155 -0.79 1.69 13.03
CA TYR A 155 -0.55 1.29 14.41
C TYR A 155 0.94 1.14 14.71
N TRP A 156 1.69 0.46 13.84
CA TRP A 156 3.14 0.31 13.95
C TRP A 156 3.86 1.66 13.98
N ARG A 157 3.30 2.68 13.32
CA ARG A 157 3.88 4.02 13.28
C ARG A 157 3.55 4.87 14.50
N TYR A 158 2.31 4.84 14.98
CA TYR A 158 1.79 5.80 15.96
C TYR A 158 1.61 5.27 17.37
N VAL A 159 1.49 3.95 17.56
CA VAL A 159 1.44 3.40 18.92
C VAL A 159 2.82 3.55 19.56
N PRO A 160 2.92 4.10 20.79
CA PRO A 160 4.20 4.30 21.46
C PRO A 160 5.04 3.02 21.41
N LYS A 161 6.31 3.16 21.02
CA LYS A 161 7.31 2.09 21.01
C LYS A 161 7.64 1.61 22.43
N ILE A 162 6.66 1.07 23.15
CA ILE A 162 6.86 0.38 24.44
C ILE A 162 7.76 -0.86 24.26
N LEU A 163 8.02 -1.29 23.01
CA LEU A 163 8.80 -2.48 22.68
C LEU A 163 10.14 -2.26 21.95
N TYR A 164 10.61 -1.02 21.73
CA TYR A 164 11.91 -0.79 21.07
C TYR A 164 12.76 0.30 21.77
N PRO A 165 13.59 -0.07 22.76
CA PRO A 165 14.53 0.85 23.42
C PRO A 165 15.78 1.22 22.59
N LEU A 166 15.99 0.65 21.41
CA LEU A 166 17.30 0.63 20.75
C LEU A 166 17.29 1.21 19.34
N ILE A 167 16.82 2.45 19.15
CA ILE A 167 17.35 3.36 18.12
C ILE A 167 17.22 4.78 18.68
N ARG A 168 18.27 5.25 19.35
CA ARG A 168 18.58 6.66 19.59
C ARG A 168 20.00 6.89 19.09
#